data_AF-I0XC87-F1
#
_entry.id   AF-I0XC87-F1
#
_cell.length_a   1.000
_cell.length_b   1.000
_cell.length_c   1.000
_cell.angle_alpha   90.00
_cell.angle_beta   90.00
_cell.angle_gamma   90.00
#
_symmetry.space_group_name_H-M   'P 1'
#
loop_
_entity.id
_entity.type
_entity.pdbx_description
1 polymer ?
#
loop_
_entity_poly.entity_id
_entity_poly.type
_entity_poly.pdbx_seq_one_letter_code
_entity_poly.pdbx_strand_id
1 'polypeptide(L)'
;MAFLEEDFNDFIRLDADRIAFIQNYLNGIGLDCPIIQVDGKNHLYPVFPKNQYNALFKIKTIIAHYDRVPNTPGANDNSSSVYSLLRFAERLINRPGIHNIRMIFTDGEELSEGGVASQGAFGLAKLFKKLGITKDDVYVFDCMGRGTIPVLTESLLPKNLPSLFVKDFCQLEERAEKIIRSANGGKWTKLPCNYSDNAGFIANGIPAVAFTMLPSDEADYFLRSGQRPLTWEKLHTMEDNLQSLNEEAFEITSRILDNLADLRTVQHA
;
A
#
# COMPACT_ATOMS: atom_id res chain seq x y z
N MET A 1 5.34 -2.23 -24.40
CA MET A 1 6.31 -1.88 -23.33
C MET A 1 6.51 -0.36 -23.19
N ALA A 2 5.55 0.48 -23.61
CA ALA A 2 5.70 1.95 -23.61
C ALA A 2 4.89 2.64 -22.48
N PHE A 3 4.48 1.88 -21.45
CA PHE A 3 3.60 2.37 -20.38
C PHE A 3 4.34 2.78 -19.10
N LEU A 4 5.42 2.06 -18.77
CA LEU A 4 6.31 2.45 -17.69
C LEU A 4 7.36 3.38 -18.27
N GLU A 5 7.37 4.60 -17.76
CA GLU A 5 8.26 5.67 -18.20
C GLU A 5 9.72 5.30 -17.89
N GLU A 6 10.67 5.97 -18.55
CA GLU A 6 12.11 5.81 -18.31
C GLU A 6 12.45 5.88 -16.82
N ASP A 7 11.76 6.79 -16.11
CA ASP A 7 11.84 6.99 -14.66
C ASP A 7 11.55 5.72 -13.84
N PHE A 8 10.65 4.83 -14.27
CA PHE A 8 10.40 3.57 -13.54
C PHE A 8 11.59 2.60 -13.66
N ASN A 9 12.22 2.54 -14.84
CA ASN A 9 13.43 1.73 -15.00
C ASN A 9 14.55 2.22 -14.08
N ASP A 10 14.71 3.53 -13.98
CA ASP A 10 15.69 4.13 -13.08
C ASP A 10 15.39 3.82 -11.62
N PHE A 11 14.12 3.83 -11.22
CA PHE A 11 13.71 3.52 -9.85
C PHE A 11 14.02 2.08 -9.42
N ILE A 12 13.93 1.11 -10.35
CA ILE A 12 14.19 -0.30 -10.05
C ILE A 12 15.65 -0.71 -10.22
N ARG A 13 16.54 0.19 -10.67
CA ARG A 13 17.98 -0.13 -10.78
C ARG A 13 18.55 -0.55 -9.43
N LEU A 14 19.50 -1.48 -9.42
CA LEU A 14 20.10 -2.01 -8.19
C LEU A 14 20.84 -0.95 -7.36
N ASP A 15 21.34 0.10 -8.02
CA ASP A 15 22.07 1.22 -7.44
C ASP A 15 21.19 2.45 -7.16
N ALA A 16 19.87 2.37 -7.38
CA ALA A 16 18.96 3.48 -7.20
C ALA A 16 18.92 3.97 -5.73
N ASP A 17 19.12 5.27 -5.54
CA ASP A 17 18.76 5.95 -4.29
C ASP A 17 17.24 6.18 -4.27
N ARG A 18 16.52 5.20 -3.73
CA ARG A 18 15.05 5.19 -3.73
C ARG A 18 14.45 6.34 -2.92
N ILE A 19 15.12 6.80 -1.86
CA ILE A 19 14.67 7.96 -1.08
C ILE A 19 14.77 9.22 -1.93
N ALA A 20 15.96 9.46 -2.51
CA ALA A 20 16.18 10.63 -3.35
C ALA A 20 15.24 10.63 -4.56
N PHE A 21 15.00 9.47 -5.19
CA PHE A 21 14.06 9.33 -6.29
C PHE A 21 12.65 9.80 -5.89
N ILE A 22 12.09 9.25 -4.81
CA ILE A 22 10.74 9.59 -4.34
C ILE A 22 10.64 11.07 -3.98
N GLN A 23 11.62 11.60 -3.24
CA GLN A 23 11.62 13.01 -2.86
C GLN A 23 11.72 13.93 -4.09
N ASN A 24 12.60 13.61 -5.04
CA ASN A 24 12.75 14.41 -6.26
C ASN A 24 11.48 14.39 -7.12
N TYR A 25 10.84 13.23 -7.27
CA TYR A 25 9.56 13.10 -7.98
C TYR A 25 8.50 14.01 -7.35
N LEU A 26 8.31 13.90 -6.03
CA LEU A 26 7.28 14.66 -5.30
C LEU A 26 7.57 16.16 -5.27
N ASN A 27 8.82 16.55 -5.06
CA ASN A 27 9.24 17.95 -5.13
C ASN A 27 9.01 18.53 -6.54
N GLY A 28 9.25 17.73 -7.58
CA GLY A 28 9.01 18.11 -8.98
C GLY A 28 7.55 18.45 -9.28
N ILE A 29 6.61 17.80 -8.60
CA ILE A 29 5.17 18.10 -8.69
C ILE A 29 4.69 19.10 -7.61
N GLY A 30 5.60 19.69 -6.84
CA GLY A 30 5.30 20.72 -5.83
C GLY A 30 4.79 20.19 -4.48
N LEU A 31 5.11 18.93 -4.14
CA LEU A 31 4.70 18.30 -2.88
C LEU A 31 5.93 18.04 -1.98
N ASP A 32 5.97 18.68 -0.81
CA ASP A 32 7.01 18.44 0.19
C ASP A 32 6.96 16.97 0.67
N CYS A 33 8.13 16.36 0.81
CA CYS A 33 8.26 14.98 1.28
C CYS A 33 9.34 14.85 2.39
N PRO A 34 9.05 15.28 3.62
CA PRO A 34 9.93 15.08 4.76
C PRO A 34 10.14 13.60 5.11
N ILE A 35 11.31 13.30 5.67
CA ILE A 35 11.63 12.02 6.29
C ILE A 35 11.13 12.05 7.74
N ILE A 36 10.31 11.07 8.12
CA ILE A 36 9.93 10.76 9.50
C ILE A 36 10.79 9.60 9.97
N GLN A 37 11.77 9.91 10.84
CA GLN A 37 12.63 8.91 11.43
C GLN A 37 11.97 8.25 12.64
N VAL A 38 11.73 6.93 12.59
CA VAL A 38 11.11 6.16 13.68
C VAL A 38 11.86 4.85 13.86
N ASP A 39 12.29 4.54 15.09
CA ASP A 39 13.01 3.31 15.45
C ASP A 39 14.19 2.98 14.50
N GLY A 40 14.90 4.03 14.05
CA GLY A 40 16.04 3.90 13.14
C GLY A 40 15.69 3.73 11.65
N LYS A 41 14.40 3.77 11.29
CA LYS A 41 13.90 3.69 9.91
C LYS A 41 13.45 5.05 9.39
N ASN A 42 13.55 5.24 8.07
CA ASN A 42 13.31 6.52 7.41
C ASN A 42 12.02 6.47 6.58
N HIS A 43 10.87 6.79 7.17
CA HIS A 43 9.62 6.84 6.42
C HIS A 43 9.49 8.15 5.64
N LEU A 44 8.94 8.12 4.43
CA LEU A 44 8.70 9.32 3.64
C LEU A 44 7.23 9.75 3.77
N TYR A 45 7.00 11.02 4.06
CA TYR A 45 5.67 11.55 4.36
C TYR A 45 5.31 12.71 3.42
N PRO A 46 4.72 12.44 2.26
CA PRO A 46 4.21 13.46 1.36
C PRO A 46 3.15 14.35 2.05
N VAL A 47 3.33 15.68 1.99
CA VAL A 47 2.48 16.66 2.70
C VAL A 47 1.50 17.32 1.75
N PHE A 48 0.25 16.85 1.75
CA PHE A 48 -0.82 17.48 0.97
C PHE A 48 -1.35 18.77 1.63
N PRO A 49 -1.80 19.76 0.83
CA PRO A 49 -2.46 20.98 1.31
C PRO A 49 -3.61 20.73 2.30
N LYS A 50 -3.66 21.55 3.37
CA LYS A 50 -4.69 21.43 4.43
C LYS A 50 -6.13 21.56 3.92
N ASN A 51 -6.36 22.32 2.86
CA ASN A 51 -7.69 22.50 2.25
C ASN A 51 -8.21 21.24 1.53
N GLN A 52 -7.39 20.21 1.36
CA GLN A 52 -7.80 18.91 0.83
C GLN A 52 -8.31 17.94 1.91
N TYR A 53 -8.33 18.40 3.17
CA TYR A 53 -8.84 17.65 4.32
C TYR A 53 -10.07 18.31 4.93
N ASN A 54 -11.01 17.50 5.39
CA ASN A 54 -12.16 17.94 6.15
C ASN A 54 -12.36 17.02 7.37
N ALA A 55 -12.41 17.62 8.57
CA ALA A 55 -12.53 16.90 9.84
C ALA A 55 -13.85 16.12 9.99
N LEU A 56 -14.86 16.35 9.14
CA LEU A 56 -16.07 15.53 9.10
C LEU A 56 -15.79 14.10 8.61
N PHE A 57 -14.74 13.90 7.82
CA PHE A 57 -14.42 12.60 7.23
C PHE A 57 -13.14 12.01 7.83
N LYS A 58 -13.11 10.69 7.98
CA LYS A 58 -11.91 9.95 8.34
C LYS A 58 -10.79 10.21 7.34
N ILE A 59 -9.56 10.24 7.85
CA ILE A 59 -8.37 10.18 7.03
C ILE A 59 -8.16 8.72 6.60
N LYS A 60 -7.91 8.54 5.30
CA LYS A 60 -7.49 7.28 4.72
C LYS A 60 -5.98 7.32 4.57
N THR A 61 -5.27 6.53 5.34
CA THR A 61 -3.81 6.39 5.24
C THR A 61 -3.51 5.30 4.22
N ILE A 62 -2.81 5.65 3.15
CA ILE A 62 -2.32 4.71 2.13
C ILE A 62 -0.81 4.52 2.27
N ILE A 63 -0.36 3.27 2.16
CA ILE A 63 1.01 2.88 2.44
C ILE A 63 1.54 1.97 1.33
N ALA A 64 2.80 2.17 0.94
CA ALA A 64 3.60 1.21 0.19
C ALA A 64 5.05 1.29 0.69
N HIS A 65 5.73 0.17 0.85
CA HIS A 65 7.12 0.18 1.29
C HIS A 65 8.07 0.45 0.13
N TYR A 66 9.09 1.28 0.38
CA TYR A 66 10.11 1.62 -0.62
C TYR A 66 11.44 0.90 -0.35
N ASP A 67 11.60 0.15 0.73
CA ASP A 67 12.71 -0.77 0.83
C ASP A 67 12.50 -1.98 -0.09
N ARG A 68 13.57 -2.74 -0.29
CA ARG A 68 13.57 -3.98 -1.07
C ARG A 68 14.62 -4.92 -0.51
N VAL A 69 14.47 -6.21 -0.78
CA VAL A 69 15.56 -7.17 -0.62
C VAL A 69 16.83 -6.72 -1.36
N PRO A 70 18.02 -6.81 -0.72
CA PRO A 70 19.28 -6.45 -1.37
C PRO A 70 19.56 -7.25 -2.65
N ASN A 71 20.13 -6.59 -3.66
CA ASN A 71 20.52 -7.17 -4.96
C ASN A 71 19.34 -7.73 -5.80
N THR A 72 18.12 -7.28 -5.56
CA THR A 72 16.97 -7.54 -6.43
C THR A 72 16.44 -6.22 -7.00
N PRO A 73 15.76 -6.23 -8.16
CA PRO A 73 15.14 -5.01 -8.66
C PRO A 73 13.95 -4.58 -7.78
N GLY A 74 13.15 -5.55 -7.32
CA GLY A 74 11.95 -5.30 -6.52
C GLY A 74 10.87 -4.59 -7.34
N ALA A 75 10.69 -5.01 -8.60
CA ALA A 75 9.83 -4.31 -9.55
C ALA A 75 8.36 -4.41 -9.17
N ASN A 76 7.86 -5.61 -8.86
CA ASN A 76 6.52 -5.81 -8.32
C ASN A 76 6.54 -5.53 -6.81
N ASP A 77 7.58 -5.99 -6.11
CA ASP A 77 7.75 -5.94 -4.66
C ASP A 77 8.86 -4.96 -4.23
N ASN A 78 8.54 -3.70 -3.91
CA ASN A 78 7.21 -3.09 -4.02
C ASN A 78 7.21 -1.81 -4.84
N SER A 79 8.11 -1.75 -5.83
CA SER A 79 8.24 -0.56 -6.69
C SER A 79 6.97 -0.24 -7.47
N SER A 80 6.21 -1.26 -7.87
CA SER A 80 4.94 -1.10 -8.57
C SER A 80 3.91 -0.28 -7.78
N SER A 81 3.76 -0.55 -6.49
CA SER A 81 2.86 0.19 -5.60
C SER A 81 3.40 1.57 -5.32
N VAL A 82 4.70 1.70 -5.01
CA VAL A 82 5.33 3.01 -4.79
C VAL A 82 5.13 3.93 -5.99
N TYR A 83 5.42 3.45 -7.19
CA TYR A 83 5.25 4.23 -8.41
C TYR A 83 3.78 4.57 -8.69
N SER A 84 2.86 3.63 -8.46
CA SER A 84 1.42 3.89 -8.56
C SER A 84 0.97 5.02 -7.61
N LEU A 85 1.53 5.05 -6.40
CA LEU A 85 1.28 6.08 -5.41
C LEU A 85 1.89 7.44 -5.82
N LEU A 86 3.09 7.48 -6.39
CA LEU A 86 3.71 8.70 -6.95
C LEU A 86 2.83 9.32 -8.05
N ARG A 87 2.40 8.51 -9.03
CA ARG A 87 1.48 8.94 -10.09
C ARG A 87 0.15 9.42 -9.52
N PHE A 88 -0.32 8.79 -8.44
CA PHE A 88 -1.53 9.22 -7.77
C PHE A 88 -1.36 10.55 -7.02
N ALA A 89 -0.20 10.80 -6.41
CA ALA A 89 0.09 12.09 -5.78
C ALA A 89 -0.01 13.25 -6.78
N GLU A 90 0.52 13.06 -8.00
CA GLU A 90 0.43 14.02 -9.12
C GLU A 90 -1.03 14.29 -9.54
N ARG A 91 -1.88 13.26 -9.57
CA ARG A 91 -3.31 13.45 -9.82
C ARG A 91 -4.01 14.12 -8.64
N LEU A 92 -3.64 13.77 -7.41
CA LEU A 92 -4.27 14.27 -6.19
C LEU A 92 -4.01 15.76 -5.96
N ILE A 93 -2.80 16.27 -6.23
CA ILE A 93 -2.51 17.70 -6.02
C ILE A 93 -3.37 18.59 -6.93
N ASN A 94 -3.73 18.08 -8.11
CA ASN A 94 -4.57 18.76 -9.09
C ASN A 94 -6.06 18.44 -8.94
N ARG A 95 -6.42 17.56 -8.01
CA ARG A 95 -7.80 17.11 -7.82
C ARG A 95 -8.64 18.19 -7.14
N PRO A 96 -9.81 18.56 -7.68
CA PRO A 96 -10.69 19.51 -7.02
C PRO A 96 -11.33 18.93 -5.76
N GLY A 97 -11.40 19.75 -4.72
CA GLY A 97 -12.07 19.44 -3.47
C GLY A 97 -11.24 18.60 -2.50
N ILE A 98 -11.94 18.03 -1.52
CA ILE A 98 -11.33 17.26 -0.44
C ILE A 98 -11.12 15.79 -0.86
N HIS A 99 -10.05 15.18 -0.39
CA HIS A 99 -9.83 13.74 -0.56
C HIS A 99 -9.51 13.03 0.75
N ASN A 100 -9.06 13.72 1.79
CA ASN A 100 -8.72 13.13 3.10
C ASN A 100 -7.77 11.92 2.96
N ILE A 101 -6.73 12.04 2.12
CA ILE A 101 -5.71 10.99 1.93
C ILE A 101 -4.46 11.41 2.70
N ARG A 102 -3.91 10.51 3.50
CA ARG A 102 -2.54 10.59 4.00
C ARG A 102 -1.74 9.52 3.26
N MET A 103 -0.61 9.88 2.68
CA MET A 103 0.28 8.93 2.01
C MET A 103 1.54 8.75 2.84
N ILE A 104 2.06 7.53 2.93
CA ILE A 104 3.34 7.24 3.58
C ILE A 104 4.07 6.19 2.76
N PHE A 105 5.34 6.44 2.46
CA PHE A 105 6.22 5.37 1.98
C PHE A 105 7.02 4.82 3.15
N THR A 106 6.82 3.55 3.44
CA THR A 106 7.41 2.85 4.59
C THR A 106 8.80 2.33 4.27
N ASP A 107 9.62 2.20 5.32
CA ASP A 107 10.99 1.68 5.25
C ASP A 107 11.05 0.49 6.18
N GLY A 108 11.71 -0.58 5.78
CA GLY A 108 11.96 -1.74 6.62
C GLY A 108 10.84 -2.76 6.68
N GLU A 109 9.99 -2.86 5.69
CA GLU A 109 9.02 -3.96 5.58
C GLU A 109 9.78 -5.30 5.45
N GLU A 110 10.84 -5.29 4.64
CA GLU A 110 11.62 -6.46 4.22
C GLU A 110 12.46 -7.06 5.35
N LEU A 111 12.57 -6.37 6.49
CA LEU A 111 13.30 -6.84 7.68
C LEU A 111 12.46 -7.81 8.54
N SER A 112 11.70 -8.68 7.89
CA SER A 112 10.72 -9.58 8.51
C SER A 112 11.34 -10.72 9.34
N GLU A 113 12.65 -10.96 9.26
CA GLU A 113 13.36 -11.98 10.07
C GLU A 113 13.24 -11.76 11.59
N GLY A 114 13.03 -10.51 12.03
CA GLY A 114 12.79 -10.15 13.43
C GLY A 114 11.31 -10.21 13.87
N GLY A 115 10.41 -10.64 12.98
CA GLY A 115 8.96 -10.61 13.17
C GLY A 115 8.36 -9.21 13.01
N VAL A 116 7.04 -9.10 13.25
CA VAL A 116 6.28 -7.84 13.05
C VAL A 116 6.90 -6.64 13.79
N ALA A 117 7.55 -6.85 14.94
CA ALA A 117 8.11 -5.76 15.74
C ALA A 117 9.37 -5.12 15.14
N SER A 118 10.08 -5.80 14.21
CA SER A 118 11.23 -5.24 13.51
C SER A 118 10.86 -4.50 12.23
N GLN A 119 9.63 -4.67 11.73
CA GLN A 119 9.13 -3.95 10.58
C GLN A 119 8.94 -2.47 10.89
N GLY A 120 9.26 -1.59 9.94
CA GLY A 120 9.15 -0.15 10.17
C GLY A 120 7.72 0.32 10.43
N ALA A 121 6.71 -0.29 9.79
CA ALA A 121 5.31 0.02 10.06
C ALA A 121 4.90 -0.20 11.52
N PHE A 122 5.56 -1.09 12.26
CA PHE A 122 5.26 -1.29 13.68
C PHE A 122 5.69 -0.08 14.53
N GLY A 123 6.88 0.47 14.28
CA GLY A 123 7.34 1.71 14.90
C GLY A 123 6.44 2.89 14.52
N LEU A 124 6.10 2.99 13.24
CA LEU A 124 5.19 4.01 12.72
C LEU A 124 3.79 3.93 13.38
N ALA A 125 3.24 2.73 13.54
CA ALA A 125 1.96 2.51 14.21
C ALA A 125 1.99 2.88 15.70
N LYS A 126 3.12 2.62 16.40
CA LYS A 126 3.32 3.13 17.77
C LYS A 126 3.32 4.64 17.82
N LEU A 127 3.98 5.31 16.86
CA LEU A 127 3.96 6.77 16.76
C LEU A 127 2.54 7.29 16.52
N PHE A 128 1.77 6.68 15.61
CA PHE A 128 0.36 7.01 15.38
C PHE A 128 -0.45 6.95 16.67
N LYS A 129 -0.31 5.85 17.43
CA LYS A 129 -0.98 5.68 18.72
C LYS A 129 -0.58 6.76 19.73
N LYS A 130 0.70 7.10 19.81
CA LYS A 130 1.21 8.18 20.68
C LYS A 130 0.64 9.55 20.30
N LEU A 131 0.39 9.79 19.01
CA LEU A 131 -0.23 11.00 18.48
C LEU A 131 -1.77 10.97 18.56
N GLY A 132 -2.38 9.90 19.08
CA GLY A 132 -3.84 9.75 19.15
C GLY A 132 -4.50 9.38 17.81
N ILE A 133 -3.72 9.00 16.80
CA ILE A 133 -4.19 8.60 15.47
C ILE A 133 -4.51 7.10 15.51
N THR A 134 -5.70 6.75 16.02
CA THR A 134 -6.10 5.34 16.20
C THR A 134 -7.38 4.94 15.46
N LYS A 135 -8.11 5.92 14.92
CA LYS A 135 -9.40 5.71 14.22
C LYS A 135 -9.30 5.80 12.69
N ASP A 136 -8.09 6.01 12.16
CA ASP A 136 -7.83 6.14 10.73
C ASP A 136 -8.01 4.78 10.02
N ASP A 137 -8.43 4.85 8.76
CA ASP A 137 -8.50 3.69 7.89
C ASP A 137 -7.15 3.53 7.20
N VAL A 138 -6.47 2.40 7.40
CA VAL A 138 -5.14 2.13 6.80
C VAL A 138 -5.27 1.11 5.67
N TYR A 139 -4.77 1.47 4.49
CA TYR A 139 -4.75 0.64 3.28
C TYR A 139 -3.31 0.47 2.81
N VAL A 140 -2.81 -0.75 2.86
CA VAL A 140 -1.46 -1.11 2.40
C VAL A 140 -1.55 -1.63 0.97
N PHE A 141 -0.66 -1.16 0.10
CA PHE A 141 -0.53 -1.60 -1.29
C PHE A 141 0.78 -2.36 -1.43
N ASP A 142 0.68 -3.62 -1.82
CA ASP A 142 1.81 -4.53 -1.88
C ASP A 142 1.71 -5.46 -3.10
N CYS A 143 2.75 -5.50 -3.93
CA CYS A 143 2.80 -6.34 -5.13
C CYS A 143 1.66 -6.05 -6.13
N MET A 144 1.45 -4.77 -6.47
CA MET A 144 0.30 -4.29 -7.26
C MET A 144 0.58 -4.16 -8.78
N GLY A 145 1.70 -4.66 -9.28
CA GLY A 145 2.17 -4.47 -10.66
C GLY A 145 2.03 -5.68 -11.58
N ARG A 146 1.55 -6.82 -11.06
CA ARG A 146 1.41 -8.06 -11.83
C ARG A 146 0.05 -8.70 -11.62
N GLY A 147 -0.79 -8.60 -12.65
CA GLY A 147 -2.01 -9.38 -12.75
C GLY A 147 -3.20 -8.53 -13.14
N THR A 148 -4.38 -9.11 -13.00
CA THR A 148 -5.63 -8.40 -13.30
C THR A 148 -6.70 -8.65 -12.25
N ILE A 149 -6.40 -9.41 -11.20
CA ILE A 149 -7.32 -9.69 -10.10
C ILE A 149 -6.78 -9.01 -8.84
N PRO A 150 -7.38 -7.89 -8.39
CA PRO A 150 -7.15 -7.36 -7.06
C PRO A 150 -7.52 -8.37 -5.99
N VAL A 151 -6.65 -8.49 -5.02
CA VAL A 151 -6.79 -9.39 -3.88
C VAL A 151 -6.84 -8.56 -2.61
N LEU A 152 -7.90 -8.73 -1.81
CA LEU A 152 -7.90 -8.30 -0.42
C LEU A 152 -7.27 -9.40 0.44
N THR A 153 -6.19 -9.08 1.15
CA THR A 153 -5.52 -10.07 2.00
C THR A 153 -6.38 -10.42 3.21
N GLU A 154 -6.60 -11.71 3.47
CA GLU A 154 -7.25 -12.16 4.70
C GLU A 154 -6.32 -11.92 5.90
N SER A 155 -6.75 -11.05 6.82
CA SER A 155 -6.03 -10.83 8.08
C SER A 155 -6.64 -11.67 9.20
N LEU A 156 -5.81 -12.48 9.86
CA LEU A 156 -6.20 -13.17 11.08
C LEU A 156 -6.10 -12.21 12.27
N LEU A 157 -7.25 -11.87 12.85
CA LEU A 157 -7.28 -11.07 14.06
C LEU A 157 -6.93 -11.92 15.29
N PRO A 158 -6.06 -11.43 16.20
CA PRO A 158 -5.80 -12.09 17.47
C PRO A 158 -7.08 -12.38 18.27
N LYS A 159 -7.07 -13.49 19.02
CA LYS A 159 -8.17 -13.83 19.94
C LYS A 159 -8.24 -12.78 21.06
N ASN A 160 -9.46 -12.47 21.53
CA ASN A 160 -9.73 -11.53 22.63
C ASN A 160 -9.47 -10.04 22.34
N LEU A 161 -9.53 -9.61 21.08
CA LEU A 161 -9.51 -8.18 20.76
C LEU A 161 -10.77 -7.46 21.28
N PRO A 162 -10.67 -6.15 21.63
CA PRO A 162 -11.83 -5.35 22.01
C PRO A 162 -12.92 -5.38 20.93
N SER A 163 -14.18 -5.53 21.33
CA SER A 163 -15.32 -5.62 20.40
C SER A 163 -15.43 -4.42 19.46
N LEU A 164 -15.08 -3.22 19.94
CA LEU A 164 -15.03 -2.02 19.12
C LEU A 164 -13.97 -2.11 18.02
N PHE A 165 -12.77 -2.62 18.33
CA PHE A 165 -11.72 -2.80 17.33
C PHE A 165 -12.15 -3.81 16.26
N VAL A 166 -12.74 -4.94 16.66
CA VAL A 166 -13.25 -5.96 15.73
C VAL A 166 -14.31 -5.33 14.80
N LYS A 167 -15.23 -4.54 15.35
CA LYS A 167 -16.24 -3.82 14.58
C LYS A 167 -15.59 -2.85 13.58
N ASP A 168 -14.66 -2.02 14.03
CA ASP A 168 -14.00 -1.03 13.17
C ASP A 168 -13.19 -1.70 12.06
N PHE A 169 -12.53 -2.82 12.37
CA PHE A 169 -11.81 -3.65 11.39
C PHE A 169 -12.75 -4.25 10.35
N CYS A 170 -13.85 -4.89 10.75
CA CYS A 170 -14.84 -5.44 9.82
C CYS A 170 -15.42 -4.35 8.91
N GLN A 171 -15.71 -3.16 9.46
CA GLN A 171 -16.19 -2.05 8.65
C GLN A 171 -15.13 -1.55 7.65
N LEU A 172 -13.85 -1.51 8.03
CA LEU A 172 -12.75 -1.20 7.12
C LEU A 172 -12.65 -2.24 6.00
N GLU A 173 -12.72 -3.51 6.34
CA GLU A 173 -12.68 -4.62 5.39
C GLU A 173 -13.84 -4.56 4.38
N GLU A 174 -15.06 -4.29 4.83
CA GLU A 174 -16.22 -4.08 3.95
C GLU A 174 -16.03 -2.89 2.99
N ARG A 175 -15.39 -1.81 3.44
CA ARG A 175 -15.07 -0.67 2.57
C ARG A 175 -14.01 -1.06 1.54
N ALA A 176 -12.95 -1.74 1.99
CA ALA A 176 -11.85 -2.21 1.17
C ALA A 176 -12.34 -3.14 0.06
N GLU A 177 -13.20 -4.09 0.39
CA GLU A 177 -13.85 -4.99 -0.57
C GLU A 177 -14.62 -4.20 -1.63
N LYS A 178 -15.47 -3.24 -1.22
CA LYS A 178 -16.26 -2.43 -2.15
C LYS A 178 -15.36 -1.68 -3.13
N ILE A 179 -14.26 -1.11 -2.65
CA ILE A 179 -13.29 -0.35 -3.46
C ILE A 179 -12.65 -1.24 -4.54
N ILE A 180 -12.13 -2.41 -4.16
CA ILE A 180 -11.44 -3.28 -5.13
C ILE A 180 -12.42 -3.94 -6.09
N ARG A 181 -13.62 -4.29 -5.61
CA ARG A 181 -14.70 -4.83 -6.45
C ARG A 181 -15.12 -3.82 -7.53
N SER A 182 -15.25 -2.54 -7.19
CA SER A 182 -15.61 -1.51 -8.18
C SER A 182 -14.48 -1.18 -9.16
N ALA A 183 -13.22 -1.34 -8.76
CA ALA A 183 -12.07 -0.99 -9.59
C ALA A 183 -11.84 -1.90 -10.80
N ASN A 184 -12.46 -3.09 -10.84
CA ASN A 184 -12.22 -4.05 -11.92
C ASN A 184 -13.48 -4.79 -12.39
N GLY A 185 -14.58 -4.05 -12.54
CA GLY A 185 -15.83 -4.61 -13.09
C GLY A 185 -16.39 -5.78 -12.29
N GLY A 186 -16.15 -5.82 -10.97
CA GLY A 186 -16.58 -6.91 -10.09
C GLY A 186 -15.62 -8.09 -9.98
N LYS A 187 -14.51 -8.12 -10.74
CA LYS A 187 -13.48 -9.17 -10.66
C LYS A 187 -12.47 -8.85 -9.57
N TRP A 188 -12.54 -9.58 -8.47
CA TRP A 188 -11.63 -9.49 -7.33
C TRP A 188 -11.69 -10.81 -6.55
N THR A 189 -10.77 -11.03 -5.61
CA THR A 189 -10.87 -12.14 -4.67
C THR A 189 -10.32 -11.76 -3.29
N LYS A 190 -10.59 -12.61 -2.29
CA LYS A 190 -10.03 -12.52 -0.94
C LYS A 190 -9.20 -13.78 -0.71
N LEU A 191 -7.93 -13.64 -0.34
CA LEU A 191 -7.02 -14.78 -0.18
C LEU A 191 -6.20 -14.68 1.11
N PRO A 192 -5.87 -15.81 1.76
CA PRO A 192 -4.85 -15.85 2.79
C PRO A 192 -3.48 -15.56 2.17
N CYS A 193 -2.97 -14.35 2.42
CA CYS A 193 -1.65 -13.91 2.01
C CYS A 193 -0.77 -13.69 3.24
N ASN A 194 0.53 -13.62 3.03
CA ASN A 194 1.43 -13.15 4.09
C ASN A 194 1.05 -11.72 4.50
N TYR A 195 1.31 -11.38 5.75
CA TYR A 195 1.18 -10.01 6.21
C TYR A 195 2.24 -9.12 5.56
N SER A 196 1.86 -7.88 5.33
CA SER A 196 2.72 -6.77 4.93
C SER A 196 2.76 -5.76 6.09
N ASP A 197 2.99 -4.47 5.80
CA ASP A 197 2.96 -3.37 6.79
C ASP A 197 1.68 -3.33 7.64
N ASN A 198 0.57 -3.90 7.16
CA ASN A 198 -0.71 -3.95 7.89
C ASN A 198 -0.59 -4.72 9.22
N ALA A 199 0.31 -5.69 9.34
CA ALA A 199 0.55 -6.39 10.60
C ALA A 199 1.03 -5.45 11.71
N GLY A 200 1.92 -4.51 11.38
CA GLY A 200 2.44 -3.53 12.34
C GLY A 200 1.33 -2.67 12.95
N PHE A 201 0.37 -2.24 12.12
CA PHE A 201 -0.79 -1.47 12.55
C PHE A 201 -1.79 -2.31 13.36
N ILE A 202 -2.13 -3.51 12.89
CA ILE A 202 -3.03 -4.43 13.60
C ILE A 202 -2.47 -4.77 14.99
N ALA A 203 -1.17 -5.05 15.09
CA ALA A 203 -0.50 -5.35 16.35
C ALA A 203 -0.54 -4.19 17.35
N ASN A 204 -0.70 -2.95 16.88
CA ASN A 204 -0.81 -1.75 17.71
C ASN A 204 -2.27 -1.33 17.98
N GLY A 205 -3.25 -2.07 17.47
CA GLY A 205 -4.68 -1.80 17.64
C GLY A 205 -5.22 -0.73 16.69
N ILE A 206 -4.60 -0.56 15.51
CA ILE A 206 -5.08 0.30 14.43
C ILE A 206 -5.59 -0.58 13.29
N PRO A 207 -6.85 -0.44 12.85
CA PRO A 207 -7.37 -1.21 11.72
C PRO A 207 -6.59 -0.95 10.44
N ALA A 208 -6.08 -2.02 9.82
CA ALA A 208 -5.34 -1.94 8.56
C ALA A 208 -5.62 -3.16 7.69
N VAL A 209 -5.78 -2.93 6.38
CA VAL A 209 -5.95 -3.98 5.37
C VAL A 209 -4.85 -3.86 4.32
N ALA A 210 -4.51 -4.95 3.64
CA ALA A 210 -3.59 -4.92 2.51
C ALA A 210 -4.28 -5.37 1.21
N PHE A 211 -3.85 -4.77 0.12
CA PHE A 211 -4.19 -5.14 -1.24
C PHE A 211 -2.96 -5.72 -1.92
N THR A 212 -3.18 -6.78 -2.69
CA THR A 212 -2.20 -7.29 -3.65
C THR A 212 -2.87 -7.58 -5.00
N MET A 213 -2.10 -7.97 -6.00
CA MET A 213 -2.63 -8.31 -7.31
C MET A 213 -2.05 -9.62 -7.82
N LEU A 214 -2.92 -10.41 -8.47
CA LEU A 214 -2.53 -11.66 -9.09
C LEU A 214 -3.08 -11.77 -10.51
N PRO A 215 -2.38 -12.49 -11.41
CA PRO A 215 -2.98 -13.01 -12.63
C PRO A 215 -4.20 -13.89 -12.31
N SER A 216 -5.22 -13.85 -13.17
CA SER A 216 -6.49 -14.54 -12.91
C SER A 216 -6.34 -16.05 -12.81
N ASP A 217 -5.48 -16.65 -13.62
CA ASP A 217 -5.16 -18.07 -13.61
C ASP A 217 -4.38 -18.46 -12.34
N GLU A 218 -3.45 -17.62 -11.90
CA GLU A 218 -2.69 -17.84 -10.66
C GLU A 218 -3.59 -17.75 -9.41
N ALA A 219 -4.50 -16.77 -9.35
CA ALA A 219 -5.49 -16.65 -8.26
C ALA A 219 -6.43 -17.86 -8.20
N ASP A 220 -6.96 -18.28 -9.35
CA ASP A 220 -7.80 -19.48 -9.48
C ASP A 220 -7.04 -20.75 -9.07
N TYR A 221 -5.79 -20.87 -9.48
CA TYR A 221 -4.96 -22.03 -9.18
C TYR A 221 -4.67 -22.14 -7.68
N PHE A 222 -4.33 -21.02 -7.03
CA PHE A 222 -4.11 -20.97 -5.59
C PHE A 222 -5.37 -21.37 -4.83
N LEU A 223 -6.55 -20.86 -5.21
CA LEU A 223 -7.83 -21.24 -4.59
C LEU A 223 -8.15 -22.74 -4.70
N ARG A 224 -7.80 -23.36 -5.83
CA ARG A 224 -8.10 -24.79 -6.07
C ARG A 224 -7.11 -25.74 -5.44
N SER A 225 -5.82 -25.37 -5.43
CA SER A 225 -4.72 -26.28 -5.11
C SER A 225 -3.97 -25.94 -3.82
N GLY A 226 -4.10 -24.71 -3.32
CA GLY A 226 -3.28 -24.16 -2.24
C GLY A 226 -1.81 -23.93 -2.61
N GLN A 227 -1.42 -24.17 -3.86
CA GLN A 227 -0.05 -23.97 -4.32
C GLN A 227 0.24 -22.49 -4.55
N ARG A 228 1.44 -22.07 -4.13
CA ARG A 228 1.92 -20.69 -4.24
C ARG A 228 1.84 -20.19 -5.69
N PRO A 229 1.25 -19.01 -5.95
CA PRO A 229 1.31 -18.32 -7.24
C PRO A 229 2.74 -18.09 -7.69
N LEU A 230 3.00 -18.24 -8.99
CA LEU A 230 4.30 -17.91 -9.61
C LEU A 230 4.70 -16.45 -9.33
N THR A 231 3.72 -15.54 -9.28
CA THR A 231 3.92 -14.13 -8.89
C THR A 231 4.65 -14.04 -7.54
N TRP A 232 4.26 -14.86 -6.57
CA TRP A 232 4.89 -14.86 -5.24
C TRP A 232 6.23 -15.62 -5.21
N GLU A 233 6.51 -16.48 -6.18
CA GLU A 233 7.80 -17.17 -6.32
C GLU A 233 8.88 -16.25 -6.91
N LYS A 234 8.48 -15.26 -7.72
CA LYS A 234 9.37 -14.27 -8.31
C LYS A 234 9.88 -13.24 -7.30
N LEU A 235 9.10 -12.96 -6.25
CA LEU A 235 9.44 -11.98 -5.24
C LEU A 235 10.81 -12.29 -4.61
N HIS A 236 11.54 -11.25 -4.27
CA HIS A 236 12.89 -11.34 -3.71
C HIS A 236 13.91 -12.04 -4.64
N THR A 237 13.64 -12.09 -5.95
CA THR A 237 14.58 -12.63 -6.95
C THR A 237 14.85 -11.61 -8.07
N MET A 238 15.84 -11.90 -8.92
CA MET A 238 16.11 -11.13 -10.13
C MET A 238 14.99 -11.23 -11.18
N GLU A 239 14.07 -12.19 -11.04
CA GLU A 239 12.90 -12.30 -11.90
C GLU A 239 11.80 -11.30 -11.53
N ASP A 240 11.87 -10.68 -10.35
CA ASP A 240 11.01 -9.55 -10.01
C ASP A 240 11.55 -8.25 -10.64
N ASN A 241 11.43 -8.18 -11.97
CA ASN A 241 11.96 -7.13 -12.83
C ASN A 241 10.85 -6.51 -13.70
N LEU A 242 11.19 -5.54 -14.55
CA LEU A 242 10.22 -4.87 -15.42
C LEU A 242 9.39 -5.84 -16.27
N GLN A 243 9.99 -6.94 -16.76
CA GLN A 243 9.31 -7.90 -17.63
C GLN A 243 8.30 -8.77 -16.87
N SER A 244 8.34 -8.78 -15.52
CA SER A 244 7.37 -9.50 -14.71
C SER A 244 6.02 -8.77 -14.61
N LEU A 245 6.00 -7.46 -14.89
CA LEU A 245 4.87 -6.56 -14.69
C LEU A 245 3.91 -6.54 -15.88
N ASN A 246 2.69 -6.05 -15.64
CA ASN A 246 1.75 -5.72 -16.70
C ASN A 246 1.06 -4.37 -16.48
N GLU A 247 0.77 -3.69 -17.59
CA GLU A 247 0.19 -2.33 -17.62
C GLU A 247 -1.22 -2.29 -17.00
N GLU A 248 -2.03 -3.31 -17.28
CA GLU A 248 -3.39 -3.42 -16.76
C GLU A 248 -3.44 -3.40 -15.22
N ALA A 249 -2.41 -3.94 -14.54
CA ALA A 249 -2.33 -3.87 -13.08
C ALA A 249 -2.25 -2.43 -12.57
N PHE A 250 -1.47 -1.57 -13.22
CA PHE A 250 -1.35 -0.16 -12.83
C PHE A 250 -2.66 0.61 -13.09
N GLU A 251 -3.38 0.29 -14.17
CA GLU A 251 -4.70 0.88 -14.42
C GLU A 251 -5.70 0.50 -13.34
N ILE A 252 -5.74 -0.78 -12.94
CA ILE A 252 -6.60 -1.26 -11.87
C ILE A 252 -6.23 -0.59 -10.55
N THR A 253 -4.94 -0.51 -10.22
CA THR A 253 -4.44 0.18 -9.03
C THR A 253 -4.82 1.65 -9.05
N SER A 254 -4.73 2.34 -10.19
CA SER A 254 -5.20 3.72 -10.35
C SER A 254 -6.69 3.85 -10.01
N ARG A 255 -7.54 2.94 -10.51
CA ARG A 255 -8.98 2.95 -10.20
C ARG A 255 -9.25 2.69 -8.72
N ILE A 256 -8.48 1.82 -8.05
CA ILE A 256 -8.56 1.62 -6.59
C ILE A 256 -8.24 2.91 -5.84
N LEU A 257 -7.15 3.60 -6.22
CA LEU A 257 -6.72 4.85 -5.60
C LEU A 257 -7.72 5.99 -5.83
N ASP A 258 -8.29 6.09 -7.03
CA ASP A 258 -9.32 7.10 -7.33
C ASP A 258 -10.61 6.83 -6.51
N ASN A 259 -11.04 5.57 -6.40
CA ASN A 259 -12.16 5.18 -5.53
C ASN A 259 -11.90 5.53 -4.06
N LEU A 260 -10.66 5.39 -3.58
CA LEU A 260 -10.27 5.84 -2.25
C LEU A 260 -10.38 7.37 -2.11
N ALA A 261 -9.90 8.15 -3.08
CA ALA A 261 -10.01 9.61 -3.06
C ALA A 261 -11.46 10.09 -3.02
N ASP A 262 -12.38 9.36 -3.64
CA ASP A 262 -13.81 9.63 -3.65
C ASP A 262 -14.53 9.21 -2.37
N LEU A 263 -13.99 8.24 -1.63
CA LEU A 263 -14.61 7.72 -0.42
C LEU A 263 -14.75 8.79 0.67
N ARG A 264 -15.99 8.95 1.16
CA ARG A 264 -16.36 9.82 2.28
C ARG A 264 -16.86 8.97 3.45
N THR A 265 -15.99 8.71 4.42
CA THR A 265 -16.35 7.99 5.64
C THR A 265 -16.50 9.00 6.76
N VAL A 266 -17.71 9.18 7.29
CA VAL A 266 -17.96 10.16 8.35
C VAL A 266 -17.23 9.73 9.63
N GLN A 267 -16.58 10.69 10.28
CA GLN A 267 -15.99 10.48 11.60
C GLN A 267 -17.11 10.52 12.64
N HIS A 268 -17.48 9.37 13.19
CA HIS A 268 -18.36 9.32 14.35
C HIS A 268 -17.57 9.71 15.60
N ALA A 269 -18.11 10.67 16.36
CA ALA A 269 -17.53 11.15 17.62
C ALA A 269 -17.37 9.99 18.62
#